data_AF-A0A2I1DDZ4-F1
#
_entry.id   AF-A0A2I1DDZ4-F1
#
_cell.length_a   1.000
_cell.length_b   1.000
_cell.length_c   1.000
_cell.angle_alpha   90.00
_cell.angle_beta   90.00
_cell.angle_gamma   90.00
#
_symmetry.space_group_name_H-M   'P 1'
#
loop_
_entity.id
_entity.type
_entity.pdbx_description
1 polymer ?
#
loop_
_entity_poly.entity_id
_entity_poly.type
_entity_poly.pdbx_seq_one_letter_code
_entity_poly.pdbx_strand_id
1 'polypeptide(L)'
;MTNLTHYLLLSFSCLLWIQCTAAFKADPVGVVYEAAPLAKREASTGSLGGVMPAIEDSGDSERPYAVNGDTFPDKASAAERSCNNQFDSCQKAANSDPSSSFSVQDCQSQLDGCMETSDSPSSTSSADPPAPTSADESTVEPEPEPTQAQTMIPYDDEYDLICDL
;
A
#
# COMPACT_ATOMS: atom_id res chain seq x y z
N MET A 1 -37.70 66.09 4.94
CA MET A 1 -37.64 65.13 6.06
C MET A 1 -37.37 63.68 5.61
N THR A 2 -37.63 63.31 4.35
CA THR A 2 -37.43 61.95 3.81
C THR A 2 -35.96 61.59 3.48
N ASN A 3 -35.12 62.55 3.10
CA ASN A 3 -33.71 62.25 2.78
C ASN A 3 -32.84 61.98 4.02
N LEU A 4 -33.15 62.62 5.15
CA LEU A 4 -32.45 62.42 6.41
C LEU A 4 -32.77 61.06 7.03
N THR A 5 -34.03 60.61 6.91
CA THR A 5 -34.45 59.28 7.38
C THR A 5 -33.86 58.14 6.55
N HIS A 6 -33.71 58.32 5.23
CA HIS A 6 -33.03 57.33 4.38
C HIS A 6 -31.52 57.23 4.70
N TYR A 7 -30.85 58.36 4.96
CA TYR A 7 -29.43 58.36 5.34
C TYR A 7 -29.19 57.70 6.71
N LEU A 8 -30.12 57.89 7.65
CA LEU A 8 -30.10 57.20 8.94
C LEU A 8 -30.34 55.69 8.80
N LEU A 9 -31.27 55.25 7.94
CA LEU A 9 -31.52 53.81 7.73
C LEU A 9 -30.35 53.10 7.02
N LEU A 10 -29.71 53.75 6.04
CA LEU A 10 -28.54 53.21 5.34
C LEU A 10 -27.31 53.10 6.26
N SER A 11 -27.10 54.08 7.14
CA SER A 11 -26.00 54.03 8.12
C SER A 11 -26.24 52.99 9.22
N PHE A 12 -27.47 52.84 9.73
CA PHE A 12 -27.80 51.76 10.69
C PHE A 12 -27.64 50.36 10.07
N SER A 13 -28.05 50.17 8.81
CA SER A 13 -27.83 48.92 8.09
C SER A 13 -26.33 48.62 7.99
N CYS A 14 -25.50 49.59 7.57
CA CYS A 14 -24.06 49.41 7.45
C CYS A 14 -23.37 49.08 8.78
N LEU A 15 -23.79 49.72 9.88
CA LEU A 15 -23.28 49.44 11.22
C LEU A 15 -23.67 48.04 11.73
N LEU A 16 -24.83 47.51 11.35
CA LEU A 16 -25.22 46.13 11.69
C LEU A 16 -24.38 45.06 10.98
N TRP A 17 -23.87 45.35 9.78
CA TRP A 17 -22.95 44.45 9.07
C TRP A 17 -21.50 44.55 9.60
N ILE A 18 -21.07 45.72 10.10
CA ILE A 18 -19.70 45.91 10.62
C ILE A 18 -19.50 45.30 12.01
N GLN A 19 -20.56 45.20 12.84
CA GLN A 19 -20.43 44.67 14.20
C GLN A 19 -20.48 43.13 14.31
N CYS A 20 -20.58 42.40 13.20
CA CYS A 20 -20.55 40.92 13.18
C CYS A 20 -19.14 40.30 13.08
N THR A 21 -18.06 41.09 13.06
CA THR A 21 -16.67 40.56 12.96
C THR A 21 -15.84 40.71 14.22
N ALA A 22 -16.42 41.19 15.33
CA ALA A 22 -15.70 41.37 16.60
C ALA A 22 -16.45 40.77 17.81
N ALA A 23 -16.97 39.55 17.67
CA ALA A 23 -17.37 38.74 18.81
C ALA A 23 -17.07 37.27 18.51
N PHE A 24 -15.94 36.80 19.06
CA PHE A 24 -15.58 35.42 19.48
C PHE A 24 -14.04 35.30 19.48
N LYS A 25 -13.39 36.11 20.32
CA LYS A 25 -11.99 35.89 20.72
C LYS A 25 -11.86 36.19 22.21
N ALA A 26 -12.47 35.33 23.00
CA ALA A 26 -12.24 35.20 24.44
C ALA A 26 -12.71 33.81 24.84
N ASP A 27 -11.87 32.81 24.57
CA ASP A 27 -11.95 31.51 25.25
C ASP A 27 -11.45 31.74 26.68
N PRO A 28 -12.23 31.48 27.74
CA PRO A 28 -11.80 31.71 29.13
C PRO A 28 -10.78 30.68 29.62
N VAL A 29 -10.35 29.76 28.76
CA VAL A 29 -9.31 28.78 29.05
C VAL A 29 -8.07 29.22 28.28
N GLY A 30 -7.07 29.76 28.98
CA GLY A 30 -5.80 30.23 28.41
C GLY A 30 -4.94 29.10 27.83
N VAL A 31 -5.45 28.40 26.83
CA VAL A 31 -4.69 27.44 26.03
C VAL A 31 -4.16 28.21 24.83
N VAL A 32 -2.85 28.43 24.83
CA VAL A 32 -2.14 28.85 23.63
C VAL A 32 -2.25 27.68 22.65
N TYR A 33 -3.21 27.73 21.74
CA TYR A 33 -3.15 26.89 20.55
C TYR A 33 -2.04 27.47 19.67
N GLU A 34 -0.82 26.95 19.83
CA GLU A 34 0.06 26.87 18.67
C GLU A 34 -0.76 26.15 17.59
N ALA A 35 -0.94 26.81 16.45
CA ALA A 35 -1.41 26.12 15.27
C ALA A 35 -0.44 24.98 15.05
N ALA A 36 -0.82 23.75 15.41
CA ALA A 36 -0.13 22.59 14.93
C ALA A 36 -0.02 22.81 13.42
N PRO A 37 1.20 22.81 12.84
CA PRO A 37 1.29 22.81 11.39
C PRO A 37 0.35 21.71 10.96
N LEU A 38 -0.53 22.03 9.98
CA LEU A 38 -1.31 21.06 9.21
C LEU A 38 -0.60 19.75 9.36
N ALA A 39 -1.18 18.80 10.10
CA ALA A 39 -0.58 17.50 10.22
C ALA A 39 -0.30 17.10 8.78
N LYS A 40 0.96 17.24 8.39
CA LYS A 40 1.57 16.38 7.42
C LYS A 40 1.24 15.06 8.09
N ARG A 41 0.14 14.43 7.67
CA ARG A 41 -0.03 13.00 7.79
C ARG A 41 1.35 12.53 7.43
N GLU A 42 2.09 12.12 8.46
CA GLU A 42 3.47 11.68 8.34
C GLU A 42 3.45 10.87 7.06
N ALA A 43 4.06 11.40 5.99
CA ALA A 43 4.14 10.68 4.73
C ALA A 43 4.95 9.49 5.15
N SER A 44 4.22 8.41 5.39
CA SER A 44 4.62 7.41 6.34
C SER A 44 5.92 6.87 5.80
N THR A 45 6.96 6.90 6.61
CA THR A 45 8.18 6.12 6.40
C THR A 45 7.89 4.60 6.49
N GLY A 46 6.66 4.21 6.17
CA GLY A 46 6.05 2.89 6.20
C GLY A 46 4.90 2.85 5.19
N SER A 47 4.71 1.68 4.57
CA SER A 47 3.96 1.50 3.33
C SER A 47 2.62 2.24 3.22
N LEU A 48 2.46 2.98 2.11
CA LEU A 48 1.18 3.40 1.57
C LEU A 48 0.22 2.21 1.51
N GLY A 49 -1.06 2.44 1.80
CA GLY A 49 -2.07 1.36 1.74
C GLY A 49 -2.07 0.36 2.90
N GLY A 50 -1.14 0.46 3.84
CA GLY A 50 -1.09 -0.38 5.04
C GLY A 50 0.07 -1.37 5.03
N VAL A 51 0.02 -2.30 5.98
CA VAL A 51 1.11 -3.26 6.22
C VAL A 51 1.09 -4.34 5.15
N MET A 52 2.28 -4.71 4.65
CA MET A 52 2.46 -5.85 3.76
C MET A 52 2.08 -7.14 4.50
N PRO A 53 1.25 -8.03 3.93
CA PRO A 53 0.97 -9.31 4.55
C PRO A 53 2.25 -10.10 4.89
N ALA A 54 2.23 -10.83 6.00
CA ALA A 54 3.35 -11.69 6.34
C ALA A 54 3.37 -12.93 5.42
N ILE A 55 4.57 -13.45 5.15
CA ILE A 55 4.75 -14.80 4.64
C ILE A 55 4.79 -15.73 5.86
N GLU A 56 3.87 -16.66 5.91
CA GLU A 56 3.70 -17.63 7.00
C GLU A 56 4.08 -19.04 6.55
N ASP A 57 4.26 -19.95 7.50
CA ASP A 57 4.37 -21.38 7.22
C ASP A 57 2.96 -21.94 6.96
N SER A 58 2.78 -22.61 5.82
CA SER A 58 1.48 -23.16 5.43
C SER A 58 1.15 -24.51 6.10
N GLY A 59 2.15 -25.19 6.67
CA GLY A 59 2.08 -26.58 7.11
C GLY A 59 2.12 -27.62 5.98
N ASP A 60 2.19 -27.21 4.72
CA ASP A 60 2.27 -28.07 3.53
C ASP A 60 3.71 -28.13 3.02
N SER A 61 4.32 -29.32 3.03
CA SER A 61 5.71 -29.51 2.59
C SER A 61 5.93 -29.24 1.10
N GLU A 62 4.91 -29.38 0.25
CA GLU A 62 5.01 -29.10 -1.19
C GLU A 62 4.85 -27.60 -1.47
N ARG A 63 4.14 -26.87 -0.60
CA ARG A 63 3.87 -25.42 -0.73
C ARG A 63 4.04 -24.70 0.60
N PRO A 64 5.26 -24.62 1.15
CA PRO A 64 5.50 -24.27 2.55
C PRO A 64 5.23 -22.81 2.90
N TYR A 65 5.09 -21.92 1.92
CA TYR A 65 4.90 -20.49 2.15
C TYR A 65 3.43 -20.11 1.97
N ALA A 66 2.85 -19.35 2.88
CA ALA A 66 1.48 -18.85 2.80
C ALA A 66 1.41 -17.32 2.91
N VAL A 67 0.51 -16.71 2.15
CA VAL A 67 0.20 -15.28 2.23
C VAL A 67 -1.30 -15.10 2.10
N ASN A 68 -1.96 -14.62 3.16
CA ASN A 68 -3.42 -14.41 3.17
C ASN A 68 -4.24 -15.65 2.75
N GLY A 69 -3.74 -16.86 3.01
CA GLY A 69 -4.39 -18.12 2.65
C GLY A 69 -4.03 -18.67 1.27
N ASP A 70 -3.32 -17.92 0.42
CA ASP A 70 -2.69 -18.46 -0.79
C ASP A 70 -1.37 -19.14 -0.41
N THR A 71 -1.06 -20.32 -0.96
CA THR A 71 0.20 -21.03 -0.69
C THR A 71 1.15 -21.05 -1.88
N PHE A 72 2.45 -21.16 -1.66
CA PHE A 72 3.49 -21.04 -2.68
C PHE A 72 4.60 -22.08 -2.45
N PRO A 73 5.16 -22.65 -3.52
CA PRO A 73 6.29 -23.58 -3.43
C PRO A 73 7.59 -22.89 -3.03
N ASP A 74 7.74 -21.60 -3.36
CA ASP A 74 8.94 -20.82 -3.11
C ASP A 74 8.63 -19.46 -2.46
N LYS A 75 9.62 -18.94 -1.72
CA LYS A 75 9.49 -17.69 -0.96
C LYS A 75 9.38 -16.46 -1.85
N ALA A 76 9.96 -16.49 -3.06
CA ALA A 76 9.92 -15.35 -3.98
C ALA A 76 8.50 -15.14 -4.50
N SER A 77 7.82 -16.20 -4.95
CA SER A 77 6.40 -16.15 -5.34
C SER A 77 5.50 -15.65 -4.20
N ALA A 78 5.78 -16.08 -2.96
CA ALA A 78 5.05 -15.58 -1.79
C ALA A 78 5.32 -14.09 -1.53
N ALA A 79 6.58 -13.63 -1.66
CA ALA A 79 6.93 -12.22 -1.50
C ALA A 79 6.26 -11.33 -2.55
N GLU A 80 6.27 -11.76 -3.82
CA GLU A 80 5.57 -11.09 -4.91
C GLU A 80 4.07 -10.97 -4.62
N ARG A 81 3.44 -12.06 -4.15
CA ARG A 81 2.04 -12.03 -3.75
C ARG A 81 1.78 -11.01 -2.65
N SER A 82 2.70 -10.91 -1.70
CA SER A 82 2.57 -9.97 -0.59
C SER A 82 2.68 -8.51 -1.03
N CYS A 83 3.61 -8.21 -1.93
CA CYS A 83 3.74 -6.90 -2.57
C CYS A 83 2.45 -6.52 -3.33
N ASN A 84 1.90 -7.43 -4.11
CA ASN A 84 0.64 -7.21 -4.84
C ASN A 84 -0.54 -6.97 -3.89
N ASN A 85 -0.65 -7.73 -2.80
CA ASN A 85 -1.72 -7.53 -1.82
C ASN A 85 -1.63 -6.16 -1.13
N GLN A 86 -0.41 -5.67 -0.86
CA GLN A 86 -0.21 -4.31 -0.36
C GLN A 86 -0.62 -3.27 -1.41
N PHE A 87 -0.23 -3.47 -2.67
CA PHE A 87 -0.62 -2.59 -3.77
C PHE A 87 -2.13 -2.48 -3.92
N ASP A 88 -2.86 -3.60 -3.90
CA ASP A 88 -4.32 -3.60 -3.93
C ASP A 88 -4.94 -2.81 -2.77
N SER A 89 -4.35 -2.93 -1.58
CA SER A 89 -4.79 -2.18 -0.40
C SER A 89 -4.49 -0.69 -0.55
N CYS A 90 -3.35 -0.34 -1.14
CA CYS A 90 -2.98 1.03 -1.48
C CYS A 90 -3.91 1.64 -2.52
N GLN A 91 -4.20 0.93 -3.60
CA GLN A 91 -5.15 1.38 -4.61
C GLN A 91 -6.53 1.61 -4.03
N LYS A 92 -7.02 0.69 -3.19
CA LYS A 92 -8.30 0.87 -2.48
C LYS A 92 -8.27 2.13 -1.61
N ALA A 93 -7.19 2.37 -0.87
CA ALA A 93 -7.07 3.56 -0.03
C ALA A 93 -7.03 4.86 -0.86
N ALA A 94 -6.24 4.89 -1.94
CA ALA A 94 -6.15 6.05 -2.83
C ALA A 94 -7.47 6.35 -3.55
N ASN A 95 -8.22 5.32 -3.95
CA ASN A 95 -9.48 5.47 -4.68
C ASN A 95 -10.70 5.73 -3.78
N SER A 96 -10.65 5.30 -2.52
CA SER A 96 -11.80 5.43 -1.61
C SER A 96 -11.93 6.82 -0.99
N ASP A 97 -10.84 7.59 -0.93
CA ASP A 97 -10.82 8.95 -0.37
C ASP A 97 -10.22 9.95 -1.37
N PRO A 98 -11.03 10.83 -1.98
CA PRO A 98 -10.51 11.87 -2.87
C PRO A 98 -9.61 12.90 -2.15
N SER A 99 -9.59 12.88 -0.81
CA SER A 99 -8.70 13.70 0.03
C SER A 99 -7.41 12.97 0.42
N SER A 100 -7.17 11.77 -0.10
CA SER A 100 -5.92 11.03 0.12
C SER A 100 -4.72 11.90 -0.25
N SER A 101 -3.69 11.90 0.59
CA SER A 101 -2.44 12.64 0.35
C SER A 101 -1.50 11.95 -0.64
N PHE A 102 -1.91 10.81 -1.19
CA PHE A 102 -1.18 10.00 -2.16
C PHE A 102 -2.15 9.46 -3.22
N SER A 103 -1.60 9.15 -4.38
CA SER A 103 -2.29 8.70 -5.58
C SER A 103 -2.05 7.21 -5.85
N VAL A 104 -2.79 6.66 -6.83
CA VAL A 104 -2.53 5.31 -7.35
C VAL A 104 -1.13 5.22 -7.96
N GLN A 105 -0.59 6.30 -8.52
CA GLN A 105 0.77 6.32 -9.05
C GLN A 105 1.81 6.11 -7.93
N ASP A 106 1.58 6.67 -6.74
CA ASP A 106 2.45 6.45 -5.58
C ASP A 106 2.39 4.98 -5.12
N CYS A 107 1.21 4.34 -5.21
CA CYS A 107 1.07 2.90 -4.98
C CYS A 107 1.90 2.08 -5.97
N GLN A 108 1.94 2.48 -7.24
CA GLN A 108 2.75 1.78 -8.25
C GLN A 108 4.24 1.90 -7.93
N SER A 109 4.72 3.10 -7.57
CA SER A 109 6.12 3.28 -7.17
C SER A 109 6.50 2.47 -5.93
N GLN A 110 5.55 2.29 -5.00
CA GLN A 110 5.74 1.38 -3.88
C GLN A 110 5.82 -0.09 -4.32
N LEU A 111 4.96 -0.52 -5.25
CA LEU A 111 4.98 -1.87 -5.78
C LEU A 111 6.33 -2.17 -6.44
N ASP A 112 6.82 -1.27 -7.29
CA ASP A 112 8.11 -1.41 -7.98
C ASP A 112 9.25 -1.60 -6.95
N GLY A 113 9.32 -0.74 -5.94
CA GLY A 113 10.31 -0.87 -4.86
C GLY A 113 10.14 -2.15 -4.03
N CYS A 114 8.90 -2.63 -3.84
CA CYS A 114 8.63 -3.89 -3.15
C CYS A 114 9.16 -5.09 -3.93
N MET A 115 8.96 -5.09 -5.26
CA MET A 115 9.46 -6.15 -6.14
C MET A 115 10.99 -6.19 -6.18
N GLU A 116 11.65 -5.03 -6.27
CA GLU A 116 13.12 -4.95 -6.22
C GLU A 116 13.71 -5.56 -4.94
N THR A 117 13.02 -5.42 -3.81
CA THR A 117 13.47 -6.03 -2.55
C THR A 117 13.16 -7.52 -2.43
N SER A 118 12.17 -8.01 -3.19
CA SER A 118 11.73 -9.41 -3.19
C SER A 118 12.66 -10.32 -3.99
N ASP A 119 13.35 -9.77 -5.00
CA ASP A 119 14.36 -10.46 -5.80
C ASP A 119 15.72 -10.61 -5.11
N SER A 120 15.91 -9.95 -3.96
CA SER A 120 17.17 -10.03 -3.23
C SER A 120 17.19 -11.29 -2.35
N PRO A 121 18.17 -12.19 -2.50
CA PRO A 121 18.31 -13.36 -1.64
C PRO A 121 18.75 -12.92 -0.25
N SER A 122 17.80 -12.54 0.61
CA SER A 122 18.05 -12.45 2.04
C SER A 122 18.06 -13.85 2.65
N SER A 123 19.20 -14.53 2.49
CA SER A 123 19.85 -15.23 3.62
C SER A 123 20.18 -14.12 4.63
N THR A 124 19.87 -14.15 5.93
CA THR A 124 20.10 -15.22 6.88
C THR A 124 19.49 -14.73 8.21
N SER A 125 18.60 -15.52 8.82
CA SER A 125 18.47 -15.52 10.28
C SER A 125 18.93 -16.89 10.73
N SER A 126 20.25 -17.02 10.88
CA SER A 126 20.90 -18.19 11.45
C SER A 126 20.49 -18.36 12.90
N ALA A 127 19.88 -19.51 13.19
CA ALA A 127 20.01 -20.20 14.47
C ALA A 127 19.91 -21.71 14.19
N ASP A 128 20.99 -22.29 13.66
CA ASP A 128 21.34 -23.70 13.92
C ASP A 128 21.77 -23.84 15.40
N PRO A 129 21.69 -25.02 16.08
CA PRO A 129 22.04 -26.36 15.54
C PRO A 129 21.21 -27.54 16.13
N PRO A 130 21.62 -28.83 16.02
CA PRO A 130 22.36 -29.54 14.96
C PRO A 130 21.56 -30.71 14.34
N ALA A 131 22.11 -31.25 13.25
CA ALA A 131 21.73 -32.49 12.56
C ALA A 131 21.49 -33.72 13.47
N PRO A 132 20.85 -34.76 12.92
CA PRO A 132 21.64 -35.96 12.71
C PRO A 132 21.57 -36.53 11.30
N THR A 133 22.73 -37.04 10.92
CA THR A 133 23.03 -37.95 9.82
C THR A 133 22.11 -39.18 9.82
N SER A 134 21.59 -39.56 8.65
CA SER A 134 21.62 -40.96 8.23
C SER A 134 21.43 -41.07 6.72
N ALA A 135 22.26 -41.91 6.12
CA ALA A 135 22.27 -42.29 4.72
C ALA A 135 21.12 -43.24 4.38
N ASP A 136 20.66 -43.17 3.13
CA ASP A 136 20.21 -44.29 2.27
C ASP A 136 19.95 -43.65 0.88
N GLU A 137 20.88 -43.65 -0.07
CA GLU A 137 21.14 -44.73 -1.03
C GLU A 137 19.86 -45.46 -1.49
N SER A 138 19.24 -44.99 -2.58
CA SER A 138 18.79 -45.92 -3.61
C SER A 138 18.64 -45.23 -4.96
N THR A 139 19.53 -45.61 -5.86
CA THR A 139 19.46 -45.45 -7.31
C THR A 139 18.15 -46.01 -7.87
N VAL A 140 17.35 -45.20 -8.58
CA VAL A 140 16.52 -45.64 -9.70
C VAL A 140 16.42 -44.50 -10.73
N GLU A 141 16.92 -44.77 -11.92
CA GLU A 141 16.78 -44.03 -13.19
C GLU A 141 16.23 -45.05 -14.22
N PRO A 142 15.66 -44.66 -15.38
CA PRO A 142 14.47 -43.84 -15.62
C PRO A 142 13.41 -44.60 -16.46
N GLU A 143 12.15 -44.16 -16.45
CA GLU A 143 11.26 -44.32 -17.62
C GLU A 143 10.36 -43.07 -17.75
N PRO A 144 10.10 -42.56 -18.97
CA PRO A 144 9.58 -41.22 -19.22
C PRO A 144 8.04 -41.20 -19.32
N GLU A 145 7.49 -39.97 -19.34
CA GLU A 145 6.19 -39.51 -19.88
C GLU A 145 5.36 -38.69 -18.86
N PRO A 146 4.65 -37.62 -19.26
CA PRO A 146 4.97 -36.60 -20.25
C PRO A 146 5.15 -35.22 -19.57
N THR A 147 6.18 -34.49 -19.96
CA THR A 147 6.34 -33.07 -19.62
C THR A 147 5.17 -32.30 -20.23
N GLN A 148 4.30 -31.78 -19.37
CA GLN A 148 3.36 -30.74 -19.75
C GLN A 148 4.20 -29.50 -20.10
N ALA A 149 4.49 -29.34 -21.39
CA ALA A 149 5.11 -28.15 -21.93
C ALA A 149 4.23 -26.96 -21.54
N GLN A 150 4.66 -26.19 -20.56
CA GLN A 150 4.17 -24.83 -20.39
C GLN A 150 4.74 -24.05 -21.57
N THR A 151 3.98 -23.97 -22.65
CA THR A 151 4.26 -23.06 -23.77
C THR A 151 4.12 -21.65 -23.21
N MET A 152 5.23 -21.08 -22.73
CA MET A 152 5.35 -19.64 -22.53
C MET A 152 5.16 -19.01 -23.91
N ILE A 153 3.97 -18.45 -24.15
CA ILE A 153 3.67 -17.74 -25.39
C ILE A 153 4.57 -16.50 -25.38
N PRO A 154 5.52 -16.36 -26.33
CA PRO A 154 6.30 -15.14 -26.41
C PRO A 154 5.36 -13.98 -26.75
N TYR A 155 5.48 -12.88 -26.01
CA TYR A 155 4.86 -11.61 -26.34
C TYR A 155 5.86 -10.79 -27.16
N ASP A 156 5.39 -10.03 -28.14
CA ASP A 156 6.24 -9.06 -28.81
C ASP A 156 6.45 -7.79 -27.96
N ASP A 157 7.28 -6.87 -28.45
CA ASP A 157 7.58 -5.60 -27.80
C ASP A 157 6.36 -4.67 -27.69
N GLU A 158 5.22 -5.05 -28.27
CA GLU A 158 3.95 -4.31 -28.27
C GLU A 158 2.87 -4.99 -27.39
N TYR A 159 3.20 -6.07 -26.68
CA TYR A 159 2.32 -6.84 -25.78
C TYR A 159 1.19 -7.62 -26.48
N ASP A 160 1.31 -7.88 -27.79
CA ASP A 160 0.36 -8.73 -28.49
C ASP A 160 0.76 -10.22 -28.39
N LEU A 161 -0.25 -11.10 -28.27
CA LEU A 161 -0.03 -12.56 -28.30
C LEU A 161 0.40 -12.96 -29.72
N ILE A 162 1.61 -13.51 -29.85
CA ILE A 162 2.07 -14.13 -31.09
C ILE A 162 1.34 -15.46 -31.28
N CYS A 163 0.22 -15.41 -32.00
CA CYS A 163 -0.51 -16.58 -32.46
C CYS A 163 -0.13 -16.89 -33.91
N ASP A 164 1.08 -17.37 -34.16
CA ASP A 164 1.43 -18.03 -35.42
C ASP A 164 1.97 -19.43 -35.14
N LEU A 165 1.15 -20.42 -35.50
CA LEU A 165 1.41 -21.86 -35.46
C LEU A 165 1.71 -22.36 -36.87
#